data_AF-A0A7Y5V2Q4-F1
#
_entry.id   AF-A0A7Y5V2Q4-F1
#
_cell.length_a   1.000
_cell.length_b   1.000
_cell.length_c   1.000
_cell.angle_alpha   90.00
_cell.angle_beta   90.00
_cell.angle_gamma   90.00
#
_symmetry.space_group_name_H-M   'P 1'
#
loop_
_entity.id
_entity.type
_entity.pdbx_description
1 polymer ?
#
loop_
_entity_poly.entity_id
_entity_poly.type
_entity_poly.pdbx_seq_one_letter_code
_entity_poly.pdbx_strand_id
1 'polypeptide(L)'
;MIKRIVIALLLLSLALPAAAQEPDSDADGVIDRDDFCWQTPGSPELFGCTPELLPDLDGDGMPDPLDTCLTEAGLNDNFGCPAGVTPDLDRDGIPDAQDQCRTEYAETPSGCLPDADGDAIPDVIDGCPNDAGLGDNFGCPAGAAPQDGDGDTVPDIFDSCPGVVGAPELGGCTDADGDGTPDNIDQCPDQTGEVTLYGCMSATTTALPAALTPISAANAAQVREIARLVVGLPRFAVASDGTLALRASDNLLIYNLADAALAPRAEAVTGWSGYPIAAAPGVVATFELPIDFSQLPYIQVRDGSGAPVSRIDATPAAPNEALGIGSIRFHPTLPLLAMAQTPISAASAVTPAPVLLRDVITGATTAELNTPGGAVNLAFSGDGARIAADYTENGTIHVGVWEVGGGTQIASFDTGAAAHFVGAPLALNGDGSLIAVGAPDGTVSLWILAGTAQKLAMLQVVDAAASEVISAVAFSPDGSLIAAAGGVPFSGGLTGVETFPVVLIDVGAGAVIGAIGTHDSLPPDLAFSPDGRLLLSAGDSTLRLWGVGS
;
A
#
# COMPACT_ATOMS: atom_id res chain seq x y z
N MET A 1 -5.12 64.54 11.36
CA MET A 1 -5.44 63.98 12.68
C MET A 1 -5.28 62.46 12.56
N ILE A 2 -4.36 61.80 13.27
CA ILE A 2 -4.42 61.44 14.70
C ILE A 2 -5.51 60.37 14.90
N LYS A 3 -5.22 59.12 15.32
CA LYS A 3 -3.98 58.53 15.88
C LYS A 3 -3.94 56.99 15.74
N ARG A 4 -2.72 56.42 15.72
CA ARG A 4 -2.42 55.02 16.10
C ARG A 4 -2.18 54.92 17.63
N ILE A 5 -2.69 53.88 18.28
CA ILE A 5 -2.29 53.28 19.59
C ILE A 5 -2.75 51.80 19.51
N VAL A 6 -2.02 50.70 19.76
CA VAL A 6 -0.69 50.39 20.36
C VAL A 6 -0.66 50.15 21.89
N ILE A 7 -1.09 48.95 22.29
CA ILE A 7 -0.67 48.17 23.48
C ILE A 7 -0.51 46.73 22.95
N ALA A 8 0.63 46.05 22.85
CA ALA A 8 1.84 45.94 23.68
C ALA A 8 1.65 45.11 24.97
N LEU A 9 1.54 43.79 24.81
CA LEU A 9 1.94 42.83 25.85
C LEU A 9 3.27 42.17 25.45
N LEU A 10 4.17 42.00 26.41
CA LEU A 10 5.39 41.21 26.21
C LEU A 10 5.03 39.73 26.17
N LEU A 11 5.52 39.00 25.16
CA LEU A 11 5.83 37.58 25.31
C LEU A 11 7.28 37.33 24.93
N LEU A 12 7.84 36.33 25.60
CA LEU A 12 9.25 35.99 25.60
C LEU A 12 9.68 35.49 24.21
N SER A 13 10.85 35.92 23.74
CA SER A 13 11.44 35.38 22.52
C SER A 13 11.96 33.96 22.75
N LEU A 14 11.06 32.98 22.78
CA LEU A 14 11.35 31.62 22.38
C LEU A 14 11.21 31.56 20.86
N ALA A 15 12.26 31.09 20.19
CA ALA A 15 12.19 30.84 18.76
C ALA A 15 11.32 29.60 18.53
N LEU A 16 10.04 29.83 18.21
CA LEU A 16 9.29 28.87 17.42
C LEU A 16 10.11 28.59 16.14
N PRO A 17 10.27 27.33 15.70
CA PRO A 17 10.71 27.09 14.34
C PRO A 17 9.74 27.82 13.41
N ALA A 18 10.25 28.42 12.33
CA ALA A 18 9.36 28.91 11.30
C ALA A 18 8.49 27.74 10.85
N ALA A 19 7.16 27.92 10.85
CA ALA A 19 6.28 26.99 10.14
C ALA A 19 6.88 26.80 8.74
N ALA A 20 7.01 25.54 8.31
CA ALA A 20 7.52 25.26 6.98
C ALA A 20 6.65 26.04 6.00
N GLN A 21 7.28 26.99 5.30
CA GLN A 21 6.58 27.75 4.28
C GLN A 21 6.20 26.72 3.22
N GLU A 22 4.90 26.46 3.05
CA GLU A 22 4.43 25.44 2.12
C GLU A 22 5.05 25.71 0.74
N PRO A 23 5.53 24.65 0.06
CA PRO A 23 6.30 24.83 -1.15
C PRO A 23 5.44 25.51 -2.21
N ASP A 24 6.10 26.36 -2.97
CA ASP A 24 5.64 27.07 -4.16
C ASP A 24 6.77 26.81 -5.15
N SER A 25 6.62 25.71 -5.89
CA SER A 25 7.70 25.04 -6.63
C SER A 25 8.06 25.75 -7.93
N ASP A 26 7.15 26.56 -8.48
CA ASP A 26 7.38 27.34 -9.69
C ASP A 26 7.48 28.87 -9.46
N ALA A 27 7.13 29.33 -8.24
CA ALA A 27 7.24 30.70 -7.75
C ALA A 27 6.23 31.70 -8.37
N ASP A 28 5.02 31.24 -8.73
CA ASP A 28 3.92 32.11 -9.17
C ASP A 28 3.17 32.81 -8.01
N GLY A 29 3.23 32.25 -6.79
CA GLY A 29 2.58 32.75 -5.59
C GLY A 29 1.35 31.99 -5.11
N VAL A 30 0.96 30.89 -5.78
CA VAL A 30 0.11 29.82 -5.25
C VAL A 30 1.00 28.76 -4.60
N ILE A 31 0.50 28.04 -3.58
CA ILE A 31 1.26 26.94 -2.95
C ILE A 31 0.93 25.60 -3.62
N ASP A 32 1.88 24.68 -3.70
CA ASP A 32 1.80 23.42 -4.46
C ASP A 32 0.54 22.57 -4.17
N ARG A 33 -0.03 22.67 -2.96
CA ARG A 33 -1.28 21.97 -2.59
C ARG A 33 -2.53 22.58 -3.23
N ASP A 34 -2.52 23.90 -3.42
CA ASP A 34 -3.63 24.69 -3.93
C ASP A 34 -3.42 25.07 -5.42
N ASP A 35 -2.34 24.53 -6.03
CA ASP A 35 -1.88 24.76 -7.41
C ASP A 35 -2.04 23.51 -8.28
N PHE A 36 -2.87 23.60 -9.32
CA PHE A 36 -3.12 22.52 -10.28
C PHE A 36 -1.95 22.31 -11.28
N CYS A 37 -1.07 23.29 -11.41
CA CYS A 37 0.02 23.35 -12.38
C CYS A 37 1.41 23.58 -11.77
N TRP A 38 1.60 23.34 -10.45
CA TRP A 38 2.75 23.54 -9.54
C TRP A 38 4.22 23.46 -10.04
N GLN A 39 4.47 23.08 -11.29
CA GLN A 39 5.77 23.13 -11.97
C GLN A 39 5.84 24.19 -13.10
N THR A 40 4.76 24.90 -13.40
CA THR A 40 4.62 25.80 -14.57
C THR A 40 3.84 27.08 -14.21
N PRO A 41 4.54 28.22 -14.02
CA PRO A 41 3.95 29.40 -13.39
C PRO A 41 2.71 29.93 -14.11
N GLY A 42 1.61 30.08 -13.38
CA GLY A 42 0.34 30.54 -13.89
C GLY A 42 -0.21 31.75 -13.17
N SER A 43 -1.42 31.62 -12.60
CA SER A 43 -2.03 32.70 -11.82
C SER A 43 -3.00 32.18 -10.75
N PRO A 44 -3.14 32.88 -9.60
CA PRO A 44 -4.12 32.52 -8.56
C PRO A 44 -5.58 32.54 -9.03
N GLU A 45 -5.93 33.31 -10.07
CA GLU A 45 -7.27 33.33 -10.67
C GLU A 45 -7.59 32.06 -11.49
N LEU A 46 -6.57 31.22 -11.74
CA LEU A 46 -6.64 29.97 -12.50
C LEU A 46 -5.99 28.80 -11.73
N PHE A 47 -6.01 28.86 -10.39
CA PHE A 47 -5.47 27.82 -9.51
C PHE A 47 -4.00 27.45 -9.84
N GLY A 48 -3.17 28.46 -10.10
CA GLY A 48 -1.74 28.31 -10.44
C GLY A 48 -1.45 27.89 -11.89
N CYS A 49 -2.48 27.66 -12.72
CA CYS A 49 -2.32 27.31 -14.13
C CYS A 49 -2.29 28.50 -15.11
N THR A 50 -1.78 28.26 -16.32
CA THR A 50 -2.11 29.10 -17.49
C THR A 50 -3.43 28.62 -18.11
N PRO A 51 -4.16 29.47 -18.89
CA PRO A 51 -5.41 29.08 -19.54
C PRO A 51 -5.30 27.89 -20.51
N GLU A 52 -4.10 27.54 -20.96
CA GLU A 52 -3.88 26.42 -21.88
C GLU A 52 -3.55 25.09 -21.18
N LEU A 53 -3.42 25.09 -19.85
CA LEU A 53 -2.97 23.94 -19.05
C LEU A 53 -4.06 23.38 -18.12
N LEU A 54 -5.16 24.10 -17.94
CA LEU A 54 -6.30 23.56 -17.20
C LEU A 54 -6.98 22.43 -17.99
N PRO A 55 -7.47 21.38 -17.32
CA PRO A 55 -8.28 20.35 -17.97
C PRO A 55 -9.64 20.92 -18.43
N ASP A 56 -10.13 20.37 -19.53
CA ASP A 56 -11.38 20.67 -20.22
C ASP A 56 -11.92 19.31 -20.70
N LEU A 57 -12.80 18.71 -19.89
CA LEU A 57 -13.22 17.31 -20.00
C LEU A 57 -14.18 17.06 -21.17
N ASP A 58 -15.03 18.02 -21.52
CA ASP A 58 -16.00 17.90 -22.61
C ASP A 58 -15.62 18.65 -23.91
N GLY A 59 -14.64 19.55 -23.84
CA GLY A 59 -14.03 20.23 -24.98
C GLY A 59 -14.76 21.48 -25.45
N ASP A 60 -15.58 22.13 -24.61
CA ASP A 60 -16.30 23.36 -24.96
C ASP A 60 -15.44 24.64 -24.87
N GLY A 61 -14.31 24.59 -24.15
CA GLY A 61 -13.41 25.72 -23.89
C GLY A 61 -13.66 26.45 -22.56
N MET A 62 -14.40 25.85 -21.62
CA MET A 62 -14.51 26.23 -20.22
C MET A 62 -13.78 25.18 -19.36
N PRO A 63 -12.74 25.57 -18.59
CA PRO A 63 -11.99 24.64 -17.75
C PRO A 63 -12.81 23.96 -16.65
N ASP A 64 -12.52 22.68 -16.32
CA ASP A 64 -13.23 21.88 -15.29
C ASP A 64 -13.42 22.60 -13.93
N PRO A 65 -12.46 23.39 -13.39
CA PRO A 65 -12.67 24.11 -12.14
C PRO A 65 -13.67 25.28 -12.23
N LEU A 66 -13.99 25.73 -13.45
CA LEU A 66 -14.89 26.85 -13.76
C LEU A 66 -16.18 26.39 -14.48
N ASP A 67 -16.20 25.15 -14.95
CA ASP A 67 -17.35 24.50 -15.57
C ASP A 67 -18.28 23.89 -14.51
N THR A 68 -19.59 24.11 -14.66
CA THR A 68 -20.64 23.52 -13.78
C THR A 68 -21.33 22.32 -14.42
N CYS A 69 -20.96 21.96 -15.66
CA CYS A 69 -21.53 20.87 -16.44
C CYS A 69 -20.46 19.98 -17.10
N LEU A 70 -19.43 19.58 -16.32
CA LEU A 70 -18.22 18.77 -16.62
C LEU A 70 -18.25 17.67 -17.72
N THR A 71 -19.41 17.27 -18.23
CA THR A 71 -19.58 16.20 -19.23
C THR A 71 -20.50 16.57 -20.40
N GLU A 72 -21.02 17.80 -20.48
CA GLU A 72 -21.97 18.26 -21.50
C GLU A 72 -21.59 19.64 -22.07
N ALA A 73 -20.81 19.64 -23.15
CA ALA A 73 -20.28 20.85 -23.77
C ALA A 73 -21.32 21.96 -24.04
N GLY A 74 -21.08 23.15 -23.47
CA GLY A 74 -22.01 24.28 -23.49
C GLY A 74 -21.42 25.60 -23.97
N LEU A 75 -21.57 26.64 -23.15
CA LEU A 75 -21.17 28.01 -23.45
C LEU A 75 -20.58 28.70 -22.23
N ASN A 76 -19.51 29.47 -22.44
CA ASN A 76 -18.85 30.25 -21.37
C ASN A 76 -19.76 31.32 -20.72
N ASP A 77 -20.91 31.68 -21.31
CA ASP A 77 -21.89 32.60 -20.71
C ASP A 77 -22.97 31.91 -19.85
N ASN A 78 -22.90 30.57 -19.74
CA ASN A 78 -23.75 29.72 -18.90
C ASN A 78 -22.92 28.76 -18.04
N PHE A 79 -21.71 29.16 -17.63
CA PHE A 79 -20.80 28.37 -16.78
C PHE A 79 -20.52 26.95 -17.32
N GLY A 80 -20.30 26.83 -18.63
CA GLY A 80 -20.02 25.58 -19.34
C GLY A 80 -21.26 24.73 -19.62
N CYS A 81 -22.41 25.05 -19.03
CA CYS A 81 -23.65 24.31 -19.27
C CYS A 81 -24.30 24.57 -20.65
N PRO A 82 -24.90 23.56 -21.31
CA PRO A 82 -25.61 23.74 -22.58
C PRO A 82 -26.78 24.71 -22.49
N ALA A 83 -27.12 25.35 -23.61
CA ALA A 83 -28.22 26.30 -23.67
C ALA A 83 -29.58 25.68 -23.28
N GLY A 84 -30.08 26.01 -22.09
CA GLY A 84 -31.32 25.48 -21.52
C GLY A 84 -31.12 24.44 -20.40
N VAL A 85 -29.88 24.04 -20.12
CA VAL A 85 -29.47 23.41 -18.87
C VAL A 85 -29.19 24.51 -17.85
N THR A 86 -29.63 24.29 -16.61
CA THR A 86 -29.38 25.17 -15.48
C THR A 86 -28.12 24.70 -14.77
N PRO A 87 -27.15 25.60 -14.49
CA PRO A 87 -25.97 25.28 -13.67
C PRO A 87 -26.29 24.65 -12.32
N ASP A 88 -25.27 24.06 -11.72
CA ASP A 88 -25.19 23.63 -10.33
C ASP A 88 -23.97 24.34 -9.73
N LEU A 89 -24.20 25.41 -8.97
CA LEU A 89 -23.17 26.37 -8.59
C LEU A 89 -22.35 25.96 -7.36
N ASP A 90 -22.94 25.23 -6.41
CA ASP A 90 -22.25 24.68 -5.24
C ASP A 90 -21.90 23.19 -5.36
N ARG A 91 -22.36 22.53 -6.43
CA ARG A 91 -22.00 21.18 -6.85
C ARG A 91 -22.53 20.09 -5.91
N ASP A 92 -23.70 20.31 -5.30
CA ASP A 92 -24.39 19.30 -4.48
C ASP A 92 -25.17 18.25 -5.29
N GLY A 93 -25.31 18.45 -6.60
CA GLY A 93 -26.04 17.58 -7.53
C GLY A 93 -27.48 18.03 -7.80
N ILE A 94 -27.92 19.16 -7.25
CA ILE A 94 -29.24 19.76 -7.48
C ILE A 94 -29.07 21.05 -8.30
N PRO A 95 -29.53 21.09 -9.57
CA PRO A 95 -29.39 22.29 -10.39
C PRO A 95 -30.11 23.52 -9.82
N ASP A 96 -29.52 24.71 -9.98
CA ASP A 96 -29.92 26.05 -9.50
C ASP A 96 -31.42 26.37 -9.56
N ALA A 97 -32.17 25.77 -10.48
CA ALA A 97 -33.61 26.02 -10.66
C ALA A 97 -34.52 25.12 -9.80
N GLN A 98 -33.95 24.12 -9.14
CA GLN A 98 -34.61 23.16 -8.24
C GLN A 98 -34.11 23.30 -6.80
N ASP A 99 -32.89 23.81 -6.66
CA ASP A 99 -32.24 24.15 -5.41
C ASP A 99 -32.78 25.48 -4.82
N GLN A 100 -32.97 25.50 -3.50
CA GLN A 100 -33.42 26.64 -2.71
C GLN A 100 -32.27 27.49 -2.17
N CYS A 101 -31.04 26.96 -2.02
CA CYS A 101 -29.90 27.66 -1.42
C CYS A 101 -28.64 27.84 -2.31
N ARG A 102 -28.59 27.43 -3.58
CA ARG A 102 -27.77 27.85 -4.78
C ARG A 102 -26.29 28.25 -4.65
N THR A 103 -25.74 28.24 -3.45
CA THR A 103 -24.38 28.64 -3.07
C THR A 103 -23.94 27.94 -1.77
N GLU A 104 -24.74 26.98 -1.27
CA GLU A 104 -24.62 26.35 0.04
C GLU A 104 -24.87 24.85 -0.09
N TYR A 105 -23.83 24.13 -0.52
CA TYR A 105 -23.82 22.67 -0.73
C TYR A 105 -24.60 21.91 0.36
N ALA A 106 -25.64 21.16 -0.02
CA ALA A 106 -26.39 20.33 0.91
C ALA A 106 -27.01 19.08 0.26
N GLU A 107 -26.63 17.88 0.71
CA GLU A 107 -27.22 16.59 0.28
C GLU A 107 -28.71 16.37 0.70
N THR A 108 -29.53 17.43 0.77
CA THR A 108 -30.96 17.37 1.09
C THR A 108 -31.80 17.57 -0.18
N PRO A 109 -33.04 17.02 -0.27
CA PRO A 109 -33.91 17.22 -1.43
C PRO A 109 -34.34 18.66 -1.75
N SER A 110 -33.88 19.63 -0.95
CA SER A 110 -34.13 21.07 -1.11
C SER A 110 -32.88 21.87 -1.55
N GLY A 111 -31.68 21.26 -1.51
CA GLY A 111 -30.41 21.98 -1.68
C GLY A 111 -30.11 22.98 -0.56
N CYS A 112 -30.71 22.79 0.62
CA CYS A 112 -30.45 23.61 1.82
C CYS A 112 -30.18 22.69 3.02
N LEU A 113 -29.34 23.12 3.95
CA LEU A 113 -29.27 22.49 5.27
C LEU A 113 -30.57 22.74 6.07
N PRO A 114 -30.98 21.83 6.98
CA PRO A 114 -32.10 22.08 7.88
C PRO A 114 -31.85 23.27 8.82
N ASP A 115 -32.87 24.10 8.98
CA ASP A 115 -32.97 25.20 9.95
C ASP A 115 -34.40 25.11 10.53
N ALA A 116 -34.50 24.64 11.77
CA ALA A 116 -35.78 24.28 12.39
C ALA A 116 -36.51 25.44 13.09
N ASP A 117 -35.83 26.54 13.40
CA ASP A 117 -36.44 27.72 14.04
C ASP A 117 -36.47 28.99 13.19
N GLY A 118 -35.71 29.03 12.09
CA GLY A 118 -35.75 30.04 11.05
C GLY A 118 -34.88 31.26 11.29
N ASP A 119 -33.81 31.16 12.10
CA ASP A 119 -32.87 32.25 12.35
C ASP A 119 -31.77 32.42 11.28
N ALA A 120 -31.72 31.51 10.31
CA ALA A 120 -30.72 31.37 9.24
C ALA A 120 -29.34 30.83 9.68
N ILE A 121 -29.30 30.04 10.76
CA ILE A 121 -28.17 29.21 11.16
C ILE A 121 -28.62 27.74 11.08
N PRO A 122 -27.97 26.89 10.28
CA PRO A 122 -28.35 25.48 10.16
C PRO A 122 -28.26 24.71 11.49
N ASP A 123 -29.20 23.77 11.70
CA ASP A 123 -29.30 22.87 12.87
C ASP A 123 -27.97 22.19 13.25
N VAL A 124 -27.09 21.98 12.27
CA VAL A 124 -25.77 21.31 12.41
C VAL A 124 -24.66 22.20 12.98
N ILE A 125 -24.87 23.52 13.06
CA ILE A 125 -23.96 24.49 13.68
C ILE A 125 -24.66 25.44 14.67
N ASP A 126 -25.94 25.22 14.94
CA ASP A 126 -26.73 25.92 15.96
C ASP A 126 -26.65 25.21 17.33
N GLY A 127 -26.18 25.90 18.36
CA GLY A 127 -26.14 25.42 19.74
C GLY A 127 -27.51 25.34 20.43
N CYS A 128 -28.56 25.90 19.82
CA CYS A 128 -29.95 25.83 20.25
C CYS A 128 -30.95 25.61 19.08
N PRO A 129 -30.93 24.47 18.34
CA PRO A 129 -31.67 24.22 17.07
C PRO A 129 -33.21 24.32 17.06
N ASN A 130 -33.85 24.92 18.06
CA ASN A 130 -35.30 25.05 18.21
C ASN A 130 -35.70 26.40 18.84
N ASP A 131 -34.74 27.30 19.10
CA ASP A 131 -34.89 28.53 19.87
C ASP A 131 -34.08 29.68 19.21
N ALA A 132 -34.64 30.29 18.17
CA ALA A 132 -33.98 31.29 17.30
C ALA A 132 -33.13 32.36 18.03
N GLY A 133 -31.89 32.54 17.58
CA GLY A 133 -30.93 33.47 18.17
C GLY A 133 -30.08 34.22 17.16
N LEU A 134 -28.75 34.19 17.35
CA LEU A 134 -27.76 34.92 16.57
C LEU A 134 -26.43 34.17 16.56
N GLY A 135 -25.69 34.27 15.45
CA GLY A 135 -24.41 33.58 15.27
C GLY A 135 -23.29 34.04 16.22
N ASP A 136 -23.42 35.22 16.85
CA ASP A 136 -22.47 35.68 17.88
C ASP A 136 -22.69 35.01 19.25
N ASN A 137 -23.74 34.21 19.39
CA ASN A 137 -24.03 33.34 20.53
C ASN A 137 -24.29 31.88 20.11
N PHE A 138 -23.69 31.45 18.99
CA PHE A 138 -23.84 30.09 18.43
C PHE A 138 -25.31 29.71 18.18
N GLY A 139 -26.12 30.61 17.61
CA GLY A 139 -27.55 30.40 17.34
C GLY A 139 -28.46 30.44 18.57
N CYS A 140 -27.91 30.38 19.80
CA CYS A 140 -28.72 30.50 21.01
C CYS A 140 -29.29 31.91 21.29
N PRO A 141 -30.49 32.03 21.90
CA PRO A 141 -31.07 33.32 22.27
C PRO A 141 -30.21 34.08 23.28
N ALA A 142 -30.32 35.42 23.27
CA ALA A 142 -29.55 36.28 24.16
C ALA A 142 -29.76 35.95 25.66
N GLY A 143 -28.75 35.33 26.29
CA GLY A 143 -28.76 34.92 27.69
C GLY A 143 -29.11 33.44 27.93
N ALA A 144 -29.39 32.68 26.87
CA ALA A 144 -29.23 31.24 26.86
C ALA A 144 -27.77 30.89 26.49
N ALA A 145 -27.30 29.77 27.01
CA ALA A 145 -26.05 29.14 26.56
C ALA A 145 -26.41 27.87 25.79
N PRO A 146 -25.59 27.45 24.81
CA PRO A 146 -25.66 26.12 24.21
C PRO A 146 -25.66 25.00 25.26
N GLN A 147 -26.13 23.82 24.87
CA GLN A 147 -26.02 22.65 25.74
C GLN A 147 -24.54 22.24 25.91
N ASP A 148 -24.16 21.97 27.16
CA ASP A 148 -22.85 21.51 27.61
C ASP A 148 -23.13 20.41 28.64
N GLY A 149 -22.90 19.16 28.22
CA GLY A 149 -23.39 17.94 28.88
C GLY A 149 -22.52 17.45 30.03
N ASP A 150 -21.21 17.71 29.98
CA ASP A 150 -20.24 17.30 31.00
C ASP A 150 -19.65 18.45 31.82
N GLY A 151 -19.78 19.70 31.34
CA GLY A 151 -19.40 20.92 32.04
C GLY A 151 -17.97 21.39 31.79
N ASP A 152 -17.31 20.97 30.71
CA ASP A 152 -15.93 21.35 30.38
C ASP A 152 -15.78 22.75 29.74
N THR A 153 -16.91 23.40 29.42
CA THR A 153 -17.08 24.70 28.74
C THR A 153 -17.04 24.71 27.20
N VAL A 154 -16.92 23.54 26.56
CA VAL A 154 -17.20 23.33 25.13
C VAL A 154 -18.67 22.89 24.98
N PRO A 155 -19.47 23.55 24.13
CA PRO A 155 -20.82 23.06 23.81
C PRO A 155 -20.84 21.70 23.13
N ASP A 156 -21.84 20.86 23.43
CA ASP A 156 -22.04 19.50 22.88
C ASP A 156 -21.96 19.42 21.33
N ILE A 157 -22.26 20.52 20.63
CA ILE A 157 -22.22 20.61 19.16
C ILE A 157 -20.82 20.91 18.58
N PHE A 158 -19.92 21.46 19.41
CA PHE A 158 -18.51 21.70 19.07
C PHE A 158 -17.55 20.76 19.82
N ASP A 159 -18.10 19.91 20.69
CA ASP A 159 -17.38 18.93 21.48
C ASP A 159 -17.32 17.57 20.74
N SER A 160 -16.10 17.05 20.59
CA SER A 160 -15.81 15.75 19.99
C SER A 160 -15.94 14.58 20.98
N CYS A 161 -16.10 14.88 22.27
CA CYS A 161 -16.29 13.97 23.39
C CYS A 161 -17.39 14.42 24.41
N PRO A 162 -18.67 14.66 24.03
CA PRO A 162 -19.75 15.28 24.87
C PRO A 162 -20.20 14.60 26.19
N GLY A 163 -19.38 13.75 26.78
CA GLY A 163 -19.60 13.10 28.07
C GLY A 163 -18.29 12.82 28.82
N VAL A 164 -17.17 13.44 28.43
CA VAL A 164 -15.82 13.21 28.94
C VAL A 164 -15.04 14.54 29.02
N VAL A 165 -15.25 15.25 30.14
CA VAL A 165 -14.63 16.55 30.46
C VAL A 165 -13.19 16.68 29.93
N GLY A 166 -13.00 17.52 28.92
CA GLY A 166 -11.73 17.70 28.24
C GLY A 166 -11.18 19.12 28.30
N ALA A 167 -10.43 19.47 27.26
CA ALA A 167 -9.90 20.81 27.05
C ALA A 167 -10.46 21.43 25.76
N PRO A 168 -10.82 22.73 25.75
CA PRO A 168 -11.26 23.42 24.54
C PRO A 168 -10.24 23.39 23.40
N GLU A 169 -8.94 23.38 23.72
CA GLU A 169 -7.86 23.27 22.73
C GLU A 169 -7.78 21.89 22.05
N LEU A 170 -8.44 20.87 22.62
CA LEU A 170 -8.51 19.49 22.15
C LEU A 170 -9.93 19.12 21.66
N GLY A 171 -10.78 20.13 21.41
CA GLY A 171 -12.16 19.91 20.95
C GLY A 171 -13.06 19.23 21.99
N GLY A 172 -12.86 19.51 23.28
CA GLY A 172 -13.65 18.97 24.40
C GLY A 172 -13.24 17.57 24.86
N CYS A 173 -12.17 17.02 24.31
CA CYS A 173 -11.66 15.70 24.68
C CYS A 173 -10.52 15.74 25.72
N THR A 174 -10.37 14.64 26.45
CA THR A 174 -9.19 14.37 27.29
C THR A 174 -7.99 13.99 26.42
N ASP A 175 -6.79 14.34 26.87
CA ASP A 175 -5.48 13.84 26.41
C ASP A 175 -4.78 13.30 27.68
N ALA A 176 -4.64 11.98 27.76
CA ALA A 176 -4.22 11.29 28.97
C ALA A 176 -2.69 11.27 29.20
N ASP A 177 -1.89 11.38 28.13
CA ASP A 177 -0.42 11.35 28.22
C ASP A 177 0.27 12.71 27.97
N GLY A 178 -0.45 13.67 27.38
CA GLY A 178 -0.08 15.07 27.23
C GLY A 178 0.66 15.42 25.94
N ASP A 179 0.50 14.67 24.85
CA ASP A 179 1.19 14.91 23.57
C ASP A 179 0.51 15.93 22.65
N GLY A 180 -0.76 16.27 22.91
CA GLY A 180 -1.59 17.15 22.09
C GLY A 180 -2.57 16.44 21.16
N THR A 181 -2.62 15.11 21.19
CA THR A 181 -3.61 14.26 20.51
C THR A 181 -4.66 13.79 21.53
N PRO A 182 -5.95 14.09 21.36
CA PRO A 182 -6.96 13.63 22.30
C PRO A 182 -7.26 12.12 22.19
N ASP A 183 -7.58 11.49 23.34
CA ASP A 183 -7.81 10.05 23.55
C ASP A 183 -8.81 9.40 22.56
N ASN A 184 -9.70 10.19 21.95
CA ASN A 184 -10.71 9.71 21.00
C ASN A 184 -10.16 9.47 19.58
N ILE A 185 -9.03 10.07 19.23
CA ILE A 185 -8.32 9.90 17.96
C ILE A 185 -6.87 9.41 18.12
N ASP A 186 -6.38 9.37 19.36
CA ASP A 186 -5.09 8.77 19.72
C ASP A 186 -5.15 7.22 19.68
N GLN A 187 -4.19 6.61 18.99
CA GLN A 187 -4.02 5.16 18.87
C GLN A 187 -3.14 4.56 19.97
N CYS A 188 -2.44 5.40 20.72
CA CYS A 188 -1.52 5.09 21.81
C CYS A 188 -1.77 5.89 23.12
N PRO A 189 -2.99 6.05 23.68
CA PRO A 189 -3.33 7.06 24.74
C PRO A 189 -2.64 6.95 26.12
N ASP A 190 -1.67 6.05 26.27
CA ASP A 190 -0.85 5.87 27.46
C ASP A 190 0.64 6.21 27.16
N GLN A 191 0.99 6.76 25.98
CA GLN A 191 2.36 6.83 25.44
C GLN A 191 2.63 8.02 24.48
N THR A 192 3.05 9.16 25.06
CA THR A 192 3.38 10.41 24.36
C THR A 192 4.12 10.22 23.02
N GLY A 193 3.48 10.66 21.94
CA GLY A 193 3.97 10.53 20.57
C GLY A 193 3.95 11.82 19.76
N GLU A 194 3.55 11.72 18.49
CA GLU A 194 3.39 12.87 17.60
C GLU A 194 1.97 12.90 17.00
N VAL A 195 1.38 14.09 16.95
CA VAL A 195 0.02 14.34 16.39
C VAL A 195 -0.12 13.82 14.95
N THR A 196 0.96 13.84 14.15
CA THR A 196 1.01 13.28 12.79
C THR A 196 0.93 11.76 12.73
N LEU A 197 1.10 11.07 13.85
CA LEU A 197 1.08 9.61 14.01
C LEU A 197 -0.08 9.15 14.89
N TYR A 198 -1.13 9.97 15.04
CA TYR A 198 -2.29 9.68 15.90
C TYR A 198 -1.87 9.36 17.34
N GLY A 199 -1.06 10.23 17.95
CA GLY A 199 -0.57 10.10 19.33
C GLY A 199 0.48 9.00 19.55
N CYS A 200 0.79 8.19 18.55
CA CYS A 200 1.80 7.15 18.68
C CYS A 200 3.24 7.67 18.55
N MET A 201 4.14 7.08 19.34
CA MET A 201 5.56 7.43 19.34
C MET A 201 6.23 7.12 18.00
N SER A 202 6.87 8.15 17.41
CA SER A 202 7.62 8.02 16.16
C SER A 202 8.74 6.99 16.26
N ALA A 203 8.72 6.00 15.36
CA ALA A 203 9.82 5.05 15.22
C ALA A 203 11.08 5.82 14.80
N THR A 204 12.13 5.75 15.64
CA THR A 204 13.34 6.58 15.51
C THR A 204 13.84 6.63 14.06
N THR A 205 13.79 7.82 13.45
CA THR A 205 14.04 8.00 12.01
C THR A 205 15.46 7.56 11.64
N THR A 206 15.58 6.34 11.12
CA THR A 206 16.89 5.72 10.87
C THR A 206 17.41 6.22 9.54
N ALA A 207 18.33 7.19 9.59
CA ALA A 207 19.07 7.63 8.42
C ALA A 207 19.77 6.43 7.76
N LEU A 208 19.36 6.08 6.54
CA LEU A 208 19.87 4.93 5.80
C LEU A 208 21.41 4.96 5.73
N PRO A 209 22.09 3.86 6.09
CA PRO A 209 23.55 3.81 6.01
C PRO A 209 24.00 3.93 4.55
N ALA A 210 25.09 4.66 4.31
CA ALA A 210 25.64 4.85 2.97
C ALA A 210 26.01 3.50 2.32
N ALA A 211 25.15 3.06 1.40
CA ALA A 211 25.26 1.92 0.48
C ALA A 211 26.26 0.81 0.86
N LEU A 212 25.75 -0.30 1.39
CA LEU A 212 26.50 -1.55 1.32
C LEU A 212 26.76 -1.91 -0.14
N THR A 213 28.01 -2.27 -0.46
CA THR A 213 28.41 -2.58 -1.83
C THR A 213 27.70 -3.84 -2.34
N PRO A 214 27.25 -3.85 -3.61
CA PRO A 214 26.68 -5.05 -4.23
C PRO A 214 27.67 -6.22 -4.22
N ILE A 215 27.17 -7.45 -4.40
CA ILE A 215 28.02 -8.64 -4.49
C ILE A 215 29.13 -8.40 -5.51
N SER A 216 30.39 -8.58 -5.05
CA SER A 216 31.56 -8.25 -5.87
C SER A 216 31.54 -9.00 -7.21
N ALA A 217 32.11 -8.39 -8.24
CA ALA A 217 32.15 -8.94 -9.59
C ALA A 217 32.76 -10.36 -9.68
N ALA A 218 33.57 -10.79 -8.70
CA ALA A 218 34.10 -12.14 -8.60
C ALA A 218 33.03 -13.19 -8.26
N ASN A 219 32.09 -12.86 -7.37
CA ASN A 219 30.96 -13.73 -7.00
C ASN A 219 29.83 -13.63 -8.05
N ALA A 220 29.57 -12.43 -8.59
CA ALA A 220 28.64 -12.25 -9.70
C ALA A 220 29.05 -13.07 -10.95
N ALA A 221 30.37 -13.24 -11.20
CA ALA A 221 30.86 -14.08 -12.30
C ALA A 221 30.59 -15.59 -12.14
N GLN A 222 30.23 -16.05 -10.93
CA GLN A 222 29.77 -17.42 -10.64
C GLN A 222 28.26 -17.56 -10.92
N VAL A 223 27.47 -16.52 -10.62
CA VAL A 223 26.02 -16.47 -10.90
C VAL A 223 25.79 -16.04 -12.35
N ARG A 224 25.96 -16.96 -13.29
CA ARG A 224 25.59 -16.75 -14.70
C ARG A 224 24.19 -17.29 -14.96
N GLU A 225 23.23 -16.40 -15.13
CA GLU A 225 21.92 -16.76 -15.68
C GLU A 225 21.96 -16.77 -17.22
N ILE A 226 21.41 -17.83 -17.81
CA ILE A 226 20.91 -17.81 -19.18
C ILE A 226 19.39 -17.66 -19.05
N ALA A 227 18.89 -16.47 -19.36
CA ALA A 227 17.48 -16.14 -19.23
C ALA A 227 16.63 -17.00 -20.18
N ARG A 228 15.82 -17.89 -19.60
CA ARG A 228 14.53 -18.29 -20.17
C ARG A 228 13.50 -18.17 -19.07
N LEU A 229 12.61 -17.18 -19.24
CA LEU A 229 11.49 -16.89 -18.36
C LEU A 229 10.71 -18.18 -18.02
N VAL A 230 10.74 -18.56 -16.74
CA VAL A 230 9.60 -19.22 -16.11
C VAL A 230 8.98 -18.16 -15.21
N VAL A 231 8.02 -17.42 -15.76
CA VAL A 231 7.32 -16.33 -15.05
C VAL A 231 6.71 -16.88 -13.76
N GLY A 232 6.91 -16.18 -12.64
CA GLY A 232 6.36 -16.54 -11.32
C GLY A 232 7.28 -17.38 -10.42
N LEU A 233 8.44 -17.84 -10.89
CA LEU A 233 9.43 -18.51 -10.01
C LEU A 233 10.51 -17.52 -9.56
N PRO A 234 10.76 -17.36 -8.25
CA PRO A 234 11.81 -16.46 -7.78
C PRO A 234 13.20 -17.03 -8.12
N ARG A 235 14.18 -16.14 -8.29
CA ARG A 235 15.58 -16.54 -8.55
C ARG A 235 16.34 -16.97 -7.30
N PHE A 236 15.81 -16.65 -6.12
CA PHE A 236 16.40 -16.96 -4.84
C PHE A 236 15.34 -17.20 -3.76
N ALA A 237 15.75 -17.80 -2.65
CA ALA A 237 14.93 -17.89 -1.45
C ALA A 237 15.77 -17.69 -0.19
N VAL A 238 15.21 -17.03 0.82
CA VAL A 238 15.84 -16.78 2.13
C VAL A 238 15.03 -17.46 3.22
N ALA A 239 15.71 -18.17 4.11
CA ALA A 239 15.12 -18.77 5.30
C ALA A 239 15.36 -17.90 6.55
N SER A 240 14.53 -18.11 7.58
CA SER A 240 14.60 -17.44 8.89
C SER A 240 15.90 -17.70 9.68
N ASP A 241 16.70 -18.72 9.32
CA ASP A 241 18.03 -18.98 9.88
C ASP A 241 19.18 -18.29 9.10
N GLY A 242 18.83 -17.46 8.11
CA GLY A 242 19.76 -16.77 7.23
C GLY A 242 20.32 -17.65 6.11
N THR A 243 19.78 -18.85 5.87
CA THR A 243 20.12 -19.64 4.68
C THR A 243 19.60 -18.93 3.42
N LEU A 244 20.50 -18.65 2.48
CA LEU A 244 20.18 -18.08 1.16
C LEU A 244 20.42 -19.15 0.08
N ALA A 245 19.39 -19.49 -0.66
CA ALA A 245 19.45 -20.39 -1.81
C ALA A 245 19.40 -19.59 -3.12
N LEU A 246 20.35 -19.84 -4.02
CA LEU A 246 20.52 -19.12 -5.29
C LEU A 246 20.69 -20.09 -6.46
N ARG A 247 20.06 -19.78 -7.60
CA ARG A 247 20.34 -20.46 -8.87
C ARG A 247 21.63 -19.90 -9.50
N ALA A 248 22.50 -20.78 -9.99
CA ALA A 248 23.68 -20.41 -10.77
C ALA A 248 23.92 -21.40 -11.92
N SER A 249 23.54 -21.03 -13.14
CA SER A 249 23.62 -21.88 -14.35
C SER A 249 22.97 -23.27 -14.18
N ASP A 250 23.78 -24.29 -13.88
CA ASP A 250 23.39 -25.70 -13.70
C ASP A 250 23.36 -26.14 -12.20
N ASN A 251 23.61 -25.21 -11.29
CA ASN A 251 23.85 -25.49 -9.87
C ASN A 251 22.92 -24.68 -8.97
N LEU A 252 22.56 -25.28 -7.84
CA LEU A 252 22.03 -24.61 -6.65
C LEU A 252 23.19 -24.25 -5.73
N LEU A 253 23.35 -22.97 -5.42
CA LEU A 253 24.30 -22.47 -4.44
C LEU A 253 23.58 -22.14 -3.14
N ILE A 254 24.07 -22.65 -2.02
CA ILE A 254 23.51 -22.40 -0.68
C ILE A 254 24.53 -21.63 0.15
N TYR A 255 24.12 -20.46 0.63
CA TYR A 255 24.90 -19.52 1.44
C TYR A 255 24.29 -19.38 2.83
N ASN A 256 24.99 -18.70 3.73
CA ASN A 256 24.42 -18.21 4.97
C ASN A 256 24.79 -16.74 5.15
N LEU A 257 23.78 -15.89 5.38
CA LEU A 257 23.92 -14.43 5.41
C LEU A 257 24.72 -13.92 6.61
N ALA A 258 24.87 -14.71 7.67
CA ALA A 258 25.73 -14.37 8.80
C ALA A 258 27.22 -14.70 8.56
N ASP A 259 27.57 -15.33 7.42
CA ASP A 259 28.97 -15.54 7.03
C ASP A 259 29.53 -14.30 6.33
N ALA A 260 30.41 -13.56 7.02
CA ALA A 260 31.03 -12.34 6.52
C ALA A 260 31.87 -12.55 5.22
N ALA A 261 32.23 -13.78 4.86
CA ALA A 261 32.91 -14.09 3.60
C ALA A 261 31.93 -14.31 2.43
N LEU A 262 30.63 -14.52 2.70
CA LEU A 262 29.59 -14.90 1.74
C LEU A 262 30.06 -15.96 0.72
N ALA A 263 30.76 -16.98 1.21
CA ALA A 263 31.14 -18.15 0.43
C ALA A 263 29.98 -19.19 0.42
N PRO A 264 29.76 -19.92 -0.69
CA PRO A 264 28.75 -20.97 -0.72
C PRO A 264 29.14 -22.10 0.25
N ARG A 265 28.24 -22.44 1.17
CA ARG A 265 28.36 -23.57 2.09
C ARG A 265 28.15 -24.91 1.39
N ALA A 266 27.30 -24.92 0.37
CA ALA A 266 27.08 -26.08 -0.49
C ALA A 266 26.84 -25.63 -1.94
N GLU A 267 27.24 -26.49 -2.87
CA GLU A 267 26.96 -26.40 -4.30
C GLU A 267 26.41 -27.77 -4.73
N ALA A 268 25.17 -27.79 -5.22
CA ALA A 268 24.52 -29.00 -5.69
C ALA A 268 24.22 -28.87 -7.18
N VAL A 269 24.69 -29.82 -7.99
CA VAL A 269 24.38 -29.88 -9.41
C VAL A 269 22.91 -30.29 -9.57
N THR A 270 22.07 -29.35 -9.99
CA THR A 270 20.65 -29.55 -10.29
C THR A 270 20.42 -29.75 -11.80
N GLY A 271 21.37 -29.32 -12.63
CA GLY A 271 21.17 -29.10 -14.06
C GLY A 271 20.46 -27.78 -14.33
N TRP A 272 20.11 -27.56 -15.59
CA TRP A 272 19.58 -26.29 -16.13
C TRP A 272 18.38 -25.66 -15.39
N SER A 273 17.71 -26.45 -14.55
CA SER A 273 16.31 -26.27 -14.20
C SER A 273 16.00 -26.26 -12.72
N GLY A 274 16.98 -26.37 -11.82
CA GLY A 274 16.75 -26.23 -10.38
C GLY A 274 16.60 -24.76 -9.97
N TYR A 275 15.37 -24.24 -9.94
CA TYR A 275 15.08 -22.88 -9.46
C TYR A 275 14.73 -22.94 -7.96
N PRO A 276 15.44 -22.25 -7.05
CA PRO A 276 15.07 -22.19 -5.64
C PRO A 276 13.78 -21.36 -5.49
N ILE A 277 12.68 -22.03 -5.12
CA ILE A 277 11.35 -21.43 -5.07
C ILE A 277 10.90 -21.06 -3.65
N ALA A 278 11.49 -21.71 -2.63
CA ALA A 278 11.28 -21.41 -1.22
C ALA A 278 12.44 -21.98 -0.38
N ALA A 279 12.68 -21.39 0.79
CA ALA A 279 13.62 -21.89 1.79
C ALA A 279 13.04 -21.79 3.20
N ALA A 280 13.44 -22.69 4.08
CA ALA A 280 13.17 -22.68 5.52
C ALA A 280 14.40 -23.24 6.26
N PRO A 281 14.51 -23.13 7.59
CA PRO A 281 15.72 -23.54 8.31
C PRO A 281 16.19 -24.96 7.97
N GLY A 282 17.39 -25.06 7.40
CA GLY A 282 17.99 -26.32 6.96
C GLY A 282 17.37 -27.01 5.72
N VAL A 283 16.39 -26.42 5.03
CA VAL A 283 15.76 -26.99 3.82
C VAL A 283 15.48 -25.97 2.70
N VAL A 284 15.62 -26.42 1.46
CA VAL A 284 15.37 -25.62 0.24
C VAL A 284 14.47 -26.43 -0.70
N ALA A 285 13.45 -25.80 -1.27
CA ALA A 285 12.66 -26.36 -2.37
C ALA A 285 13.20 -25.82 -3.69
N THR A 286 13.58 -26.71 -4.59
CA THR A 286 13.80 -26.37 -6.00
C THR A 286 12.62 -26.84 -6.85
N PHE A 287 12.14 -26.00 -7.76
CA PHE A 287 11.37 -26.50 -8.91
C PHE A 287 12.36 -27.16 -9.87
N GLU A 288 12.01 -28.33 -10.42
CA GLU A 288 12.85 -29.11 -11.32
C GLU A 288 12.10 -29.37 -12.64
N LEU A 289 12.72 -28.98 -13.76
CA LEU A 289 12.23 -29.28 -15.12
C LEU A 289 13.18 -30.29 -15.79
N PRO A 290 12.78 -31.56 -15.97
CA PRO A 290 13.59 -32.54 -16.68
C PRO A 290 13.97 -32.07 -18.09
N ILE A 291 15.27 -32.03 -18.39
CA ILE A 291 15.82 -31.45 -19.64
C ILE A 291 15.28 -32.16 -20.90
N ASP A 292 14.91 -33.43 -20.78
CA ASP A 292 14.34 -34.26 -21.84
C ASP A 292 12.81 -34.35 -21.82
N PHE A 293 12.15 -33.68 -20.86
CA PHE A 293 10.70 -33.76 -20.58
C PHE A 293 10.19 -35.21 -20.40
N SER A 294 11.06 -36.15 -20.01
CA SER A 294 10.69 -37.57 -19.80
C SER A 294 9.83 -37.79 -18.55
N GLN A 295 9.81 -36.82 -17.64
CA GLN A 295 8.93 -36.76 -16.48
C GLN A 295 8.26 -35.39 -16.44
N LEU A 296 7.11 -35.31 -15.77
CA LEU A 296 6.48 -34.03 -15.45
C LEU A 296 7.39 -33.18 -14.55
N PRO A 297 7.27 -31.84 -14.58
CA PRO A 297 7.95 -30.97 -13.62
C PRO A 297 7.53 -31.30 -12.19
N TYR A 298 8.45 -31.18 -11.25
CA TYR A 298 8.22 -31.52 -9.85
C TYR A 298 8.98 -30.58 -8.92
N ILE A 299 8.63 -30.59 -7.63
CA ILE A 299 9.35 -29.86 -6.60
C ILE A 299 10.27 -30.86 -5.89
N GLN A 300 11.56 -30.54 -5.83
CA GLN A 300 12.57 -31.29 -5.11
C GLN A 300 12.92 -30.54 -3.83
N VAL A 301 12.54 -31.11 -2.69
CA VAL A 301 12.99 -30.62 -1.38
C VAL A 301 14.41 -31.16 -1.14
N ARG A 302 15.29 -30.30 -0.65
CA ARG A 302 16.71 -30.55 -0.40
C ARG A 302 17.07 -30.11 1.01
N ASP A 303 18.06 -30.76 1.61
CA ASP A 303 18.63 -30.31 2.89
C ASP A 303 19.66 -29.19 2.69
N GLY A 304 20.23 -28.67 3.78
CA GLY A 304 21.28 -27.66 3.76
C GLY A 304 22.61 -28.08 3.10
N SER A 305 22.77 -29.33 2.66
CA SER A 305 23.86 -29.78 1.79
C SER A 305 23.48 -29.80 0.30
N GLY A 306 22.21 -29.50 -0.01
CA GLY A 306 21.63 -29.59 -1.36
C GLY A 306 21.20 -31.01 -1.77
N ALA A 307 21.31 -31.98 -0.86
CA ALA A 307 20.95 -33.37 -1.11
C ALA A 307 19.41 -33.55 -1.13
N PRO A 308 18.84 -34.31 -2.08
CA PRO A 308 17.40 -34.64 -2.12
C PRO A 308 16.88 -35.26 -0.81
N VAL A 309 15.81 -34.67 -0.25
CA VAL A 309 15.12 -35.14 0.96
C VAL A 309 13.77 -35.78 0.60
N SER A 310 12.92 -35.03 -0.12
CA SER A 310 11.59 -35.48 -0.55
C SER A 310 11.21 -34.85 -1.90
N ARG A 311 10.26 -35.46 -2.59
CA ARG A 311 9.75 -34.99 -3.88
C ARG A 311 8.24 -34.73 -3.75
N ILE A 312 7.79 -33.60 -4.26
CA ILE A 312 6.37 -33.25 -4.32
C ILE A 312 6.01 -33.09 -5.81
N ASP A 313 5.20 -34.02 -6.29
CA ASP A 313 4.68 -34.02 -7.65
C ASP A 313 3.45 -33.12 -7.76
N ALA A 314 3.44 -32.22 -8.75
CA ALA A 314 2.23 -31.51 -9.14
C ALA A 314 1.30 -32.49 -9.87
N THR A 315 0.21 -32.87 -9.22
CA THR A 315 -0.80 -33.81 -9.76
C THR A 315 -1.96 -33.04 -10.39
N PRO A 316 -2.13 -33.06 -11.73
CA PRO A 316 -3.30 -32.46 -12.38
C PRO A 316 -4.62 -33.07 -11.89
N ALA A 317 -5.69 -32.29 -11.89
CA ALA A 317 -7.02 -32.79 -11.55
C ALA A 317 -7.57 -33.70 -12.68
N ALA A 318 -7.15 -33.47 -13.94
CA ALA A 318 -7.45 -34.34 -15.07
C ALA A 318 -6.19 -34.82 -15.83
N PRO A 319 -6.15 -36.06 -16.38
CA PRO A 319 -4.96 -36.63 -17.05
C PRO A 319 -4.39 -35.91 -18.30
N ASN A 320 -5.02 -34.83 -18.77
CA ASN A 320 -4.59 -34.03 -19.92
C ASN A 320 -4.55 -32.52 -19.61
N GLU A 321 -4.63 -32.16 -18.33
CA GLU A 321 -4.57 -30.78 -17.85
C GLU A 321 -3.12 -30.43 -17.53
N ALA A 322 -2.64 -29.31 -18.06
CA ALA A 322 -1.36 -28.76 -17.62
C ALA A 322 -1.59 -27.97 -16.33
N LEU A 323 -0.77 -28.18 -15.30
CA LEU A 323 -0.77 -27.34 -14.10
C LEU A 323 0.37 -26.34 -14.17
N GLY A 324 0.02 -25.07 -14.01
CA GLY A 324 0.92 -24.03 -13.53
C GLY A 324 1.06 -24.13 -12.01
N ILE A 325 2.18 -23.62 -11.53
CA ILE A 325 2.41 -23.32 -10.12
C ILE A 325 2.59 -21.80 -10.08
N GLY A 326 1.66 -21.10 -9.45
CA GLY A 326 1.70 -19.64 -9.37
C GLY A 326 2.68 -19.16 -8.31
N SER A 327 2.60 -19.75 -7.12
CA SER A 327 3.49 -19.43 -6.00
C SER A 327 3.64 -20.62 -5.06
N ILE A 328 4.80 -20.67 -4.40
CA ILE A 328 5.15 -21.63 -3.36
C ILE A 328 5.84 -20.89 -2.21
N ARG A 329 5.50 -21.25 -0.97
CA ARG A 329 6.13 -20.72 0.26
C ARG A 329 6.27 -21.83 1.28
N PHE A 330 7.41 -21.91 1.98
CA PHE A 330 7.47 -22.70 3.21
C PHE A 330 6.88 -21.90 4.37
N HIS A 331 6.32 -22.62 5.34
CA HIS A 331 6.09 -22.09 6.67
C HIS A 331 7.45 -21.74 7.33
N PRO A 332 7.56 -20.61 8.05
CA PRO A 332 8.86 -20.12 8.57
C PRO A 332 9.55 -21.07 9.56
N THR A 333 8.79 -21.96 10.22
CA THR A 333 9.26 -22.81 11.34
C THR A 333 8.79 -24.27 11.31
N LEU A 334 7.87 -24.65 10.41
CA LEU A 334 7.26 -26.00 10.37
C LEU A 334 7.64 -26.70 9.06
N PRO A 335 7.64 -28.05 9.01
CA PRO A 335 7.85 -28.81 7.77
C PRO A 335 6.59 -28.78 6.90
N LEU A 336 6.13 -27.57 6.54
CA LEU A 336 4.89 -27.30 5.82
C LEU A 336 5.16 -26.40 4.62
N LEU A 337 4.56 -26.71 3.48
CA LEU A 337 4.68 -26.00 2.21
C LEU A 337 3.29 -25.57 1.73
N ALA A 338 3.09 -24.29 1.48
CA ALA A 338 1.93 -23.77 0.75
C ALA A 338 2.22 -23.78 -0.76
N MET A 339 1.23 -24.20 -1.55
CA MET A 339 1.32 -24.28 -3.01
C MET A 339 0.05 -23.74 -3.67
N ALA A 340 0.18 -22.64 -4.42
CA ALA A 340 -0.85 -22.14 -5.32
C ALA A 340 -0.69 -22.80 -6.69
N GLN A 341 -1.72 -23.54 -7.12
CA GLN A 341 -1.74 -24.26 -8.40
C GLN A 341 -2.77 -23.63 -9.32
N THR A 342 -2.47 -23.52 -10.61
CA THR A 342 -3.36 -22.90 -11.60
C THR A 342 -3.53 -23.81 -12.83
N PRO A 343 -4.74 -24.26 -13.16
CA PRO A 343 -4.98 -25.00 -14.39
C PRO A 343 -4.65 -24.19 -15.66
N ILE A 344 -3.62 -24.61 -16.39
CA ILE A 344 -3.29 -24.09 -17.71
C ILE A 344 -4.13 -24.85 -18.74
N SER A 345 -5.37 -24.38 -18.90
CA SER A 345 -6.30 -24.85 -19.94
C SER A 345 -6.29 -23.89 -21.14
N ALA A 346 -6.21 -24.45 -22.36
CA ALA A 346 -6.39 -23.68 -23.59
C ALA A 346 -7.87 -23.39 -23.94
N ALA A 347 -8.81 -23.76 -23.06
CA ALA A 347 -10.25 -23.66 -23.30
C ALA A 347 -10.99 -23.05 -22.10
N SER A 348 -11.77 -22.01 -22.41
CA SER A 348 -12.64 -21.20 -21.55
C SER A 348 -13.51 -21.99 -20.54
N ALA A 349 -12.93 -22.33 -19.39
CA ALA A 349 -13.56 -22.43 -18.06
C ALA A 349 -12.51 -22.96 -17.07
N VAL A 350 -11.75 -22.08 -16.43
CA VAL A 350 -10.82 -22.49 -15.36
C VAL A 350 -11.66 -22.83 -14.13
N THR A 351 -11.60 -24.07 -13.66
CA THR A 351 -12.02 -24.38 -12.28
C THR A 351 -10.92 -23.89 -11.34
N PRO A 352 -11.21 -22.97 -10.40
CA PRO A 352 -10.25 -22.53 -9.41
C PRO A 352 -9.70 -23.74 -8.64
N ALA A 353 -8.38 -23.84 -8.52
CA ALA A 353 -7.75 -24.82 -7.63
C ALA A 353 -7.46 -24.15 -6.27
N PRO A 354 -7.66 -24.85 -5.15
CA PRO A 354 -7.35 -24.34 -3.83
C PRO A 354 -5.83 -24.26 -3.62
N VAL A 355 -5.40 -23.40 -2.70
CA VAL A 355 -4.02 -23.44 -2.19
C VAL A 355 -3.86 -24.66 -1.31
N LEU A 356 -2.89 -25.52 -1.62
CA LEU A 356 -2.62 -26.72 -0.84
C LEU A 356 -1.56 -26.44 0.23
N LEU A 357 -1.87 -26.75 1.50
CA LEU A 357 -0.88 -26.85 2.55
C LEU A 357 -0.41 -28.30 2.66
N ARG A 358 0.86 -28.59 2.39
CA ARG A 358 1.43 -29.94 2.36
C ARG A 358 2.55 -30.14 3.36
N ASP A 359 2.53 -31.27 4.06
CA ASP A 359 3.65 -31.72 4.88
C ASP A 359 4.84 -32.07 3.97
N VAL A 360 6.00 -31.50 4.28
CA VAL A 360 7.21 -31.50 3.46
C VAL A 360 7.91 -32.86 3.45
N ILE A 361 7.74 -33.64 4.52
CA ILE A 361 8.44 -34.92 4.70
C ILE A 361 7.66 -36.06 4.03
N THR A 362 6.34 -36.03 4.14
CA THR A 362 5.42 -37.07 3.65
C THR A 362 4.77 -36.73 2.31
N GLY A 363 4.77 -35.46 1.90
CA GLY A 363 4.09 -34.95 0.70
C GLY A 363 2.56 -34.86 0.82
N ALA A 364 2.00 -35.17 1.99
CA ALA A 364 0.56 -35.24 2.22
C ALA A 364 -0.07 -33.85 2.37
N THR A 365 -1.22 -33.62 1.75
CA THR A 365 -2.05 -32.43 2.00
C THR A 365 -2.60 -32.46 3.43
N THR A 366 -2.37 -31.38 4.17
CA THR A 366 -2.81 -31.17 5.55
C THR A 366 -4.03 -30.25 5.63
N ALA A 367 -4.17 -29.30 4.70
CA ALA A 367 -5.33 -28.44 4.51
C ALA A 367 -5.40 -27.92 3.06
N GLU A 368 -6.59 -27.47 2.67
CA GLU A 368 -6.87 -26.83 1.38
C GLU A 368 -7.55 -25.48 1.66
N LEU A 369 -7.02 -24.39 1.09
CA LEU A 369 -7.57 -23.04 1.28
C LEU A 369 -8.36 -22.66 0.03
N ASN A 370 -9.64 -22.36 0.21
CA ASN A 370 -10.54 -22.05 -0.89
C ASN A 370 -10.29 -20.63 -1.43
N THR A 371 -9.76 -20.53 -2.65
CA THR A 371 -9.49 -19.28 -3.36
C THR A 371 -10.36 -19.20 -4.62
N PRO A 372 -11.51 -18.49 -4.59
CA PRO A 372 -12.52 -18.54 -5.66
C PRO A 372 -12.05 -18.11 -7.06
N GLY A 373 -10.98 -17.31 -7.16
CA GLY A 373 -10.36 -16.95 -8.44
C GLY A 373 -9.17 -17.82 -8.87
N GLY A 374 -8.70 -18.70 -7.99
CA GLY A 374 -7.37 -19.29 -8.05
C GLY A 374 -6.30 -18.30 -7.57
N ALA A 375 -5.41 -18.75 -6.69
CA ALA A 375 -4.32 -17.91 -6.20
C ALA A 375 -3.14 -17.84 -7.17
N VAL A 376 -2.47 -16.68 -7.19
CA VAL A 376 -1.22 -16.46 -7.93
C VAL A 376 -0.06 -16.26 -6.96
N ASN A 377 -0.24 -15.43 -5.95
CA ASN A 377 0.73 -15.04 -4.95
C ASN A 377 0.38 -15.59 -3.56
N LEU A 378 1.41 -15.78 -2.73
CA LEU A 378 1.28 -16.31 -1.37
C LEU A 378 2.26 -15.60 -0.43
N ALA A 379 1.85 -15.36 0.81
CA ALA A 379 2.71 -14.88 1.89
C ALA A 379 2.33 -15.55 3.22
N PHE A 380 3.31 -16.05 3.97
CA PHE A 380 3.12 -16.38 5.40
C PHE A 380 3.47 -15.15 6.25
N SER A 381 2.85 -15.02 7.42
CA SER A 381 3.36 -14.18 8.50
C SER A 381 4.69 -14.72 9.03
N GLY A 382 5.50 -13.87 9.68
CA GLY A 382 6.80 -14.26 10.22
C GLY A 382 6.73 -15.32 11.32
N ASP A 383 5.68 -15.30 12.13
CA ASP A 383 5.36 -16.33 13.13
C ASP A 383 4.80 -17.63 12.52
N GLY A 384 4.30 -17.56 11.28
CA GLY A 384 3.66 -18.65 10.54
C GLY A 384 2.20 -18.92 10.92
N ALA A 385 1.60 -18.17 11.85
CA ALA A 385 0.20 -18.38 12.23
C ALA A 385 -0.76 -18.17 11.05
N ARG A 386 -0.45 -17.19 10.18
CA ARG A 386 -1.30 -16.76 9.07
C ARG A 386 -0.66 -16.97 7.71
N ILE A 387 -1.51 -17.21 6.72
CA ILE A 387 -1.16 -17.19 5.30
C ILE A 387 -2.16 -16.31 4.55
N ALA A 388 -1.65 -15.45 3.68
CA ALA A 388 -2.42 -14.67 2.73
C ALA A 388 -2.23 -15.21 1.30
N ALA A 389 -3.27 -15.09 0.49
CA ALA A 389 -3.27 -15.40 -0.93
C ALA A 389 -4.13 -14.38 -1.68
N ASP A 390 -3.66 -13.92 -2.83
CA ASP A 390 -4.49 -13.17 -3.75
C ASP A 390 -5.41 -14.13 -4.52
N TYR A 391 -6.43 -13.59 -5.18
CA TYR A 391 -7.21 -14.25 -6.22
C TYR A 391 -8.06 -13.22 -6.96
N THR A 392 -8.64 -13.59 -8.11
CA THR A 392 -9.55 -12.71 -8.86
C THR A 392 -11.02 -13.08 -8.66
N GLU A 393 -11.84 -12.14 -8.21
CA GLU A 393 -13.31 -12.20 -8.34
C GLU A 393 -13.79 -10.93 -9.06
N ASN A 394 -14.87 -11.02 -9.83
CA ASN A 394 -15.54 -9.88 -10.51
C ASN A 394 -14.68 -8.94 -11.39
N GLY A 395 -13.42 -9.28 -11.65
CA GLY A 395 -12.47 -8.45 -12.41
C GLY A 395 -11.55 -7.59 -11.53
N THR A 396 -11.62 -7.71 -10.20
CA THR A 396 -10.72 -7.07 -9.24
C THR A 396 -9.84 -8.12 -8.53
N ILE A 397 -8.76 -7.65 -7.92
CA ILE A 397 -7.88 -8.46 -7.07
C ILE A 397 -8.45 -8.45 -5.65
N HIS A 398 -8.78 -9.63 -5.16
CA HIS A 398 -9.14 -9.87 -3.78
C HIS A 398 -7.96 -10.52 -3.04
N VAL A 399 -7.92 -10.35 -1.73
CA VAL A 399 -6.98 -11.06 -0.85
C VAL A 399 -7.76 -11.78 0.24
N GLY A 400 -7.50 -13.07 0.40
CA GLY A 400 -7.95 -13.86 1.54
C GLY A 400 -6.81 -14.08 2.53
N VAL A 401 -7.16 -14.24 3.81
CA VAL A 401 -6.21 -14.58 4.88
C VAL A 401 -6.77 -15.74 5.69
N TRP A 402 -5.95 -16.77 5.92
CA TRP A 402 -6.31 -17.97 6.66
C TRP A 402 -5.37 -18.20 7.84
N GLU A 403 -5.92 -18.70 8.95
CA GLU A 403 -5.15 -19.29 10.04
C GLU A 403 -4.65 -20.68 9.59
N VAL A 404 -3.34 -20.88 9.63
CA VAL A 404 -2.65 -22.09 9.18
C VAL A 404 -3.04 -23.29 10.04
N GLY A 405 -3.26 -23.06 11.34
CA GLY A 405 -3.70 -24.04 12.33
C GLY A 405 -5.17 -24.49 12.19
N GLY A 406 -5.64 -24.73 10.97
CA GLY A 406 -6.99 -25.19 10.69
C GLY A 406 -7.53 -24.85 9.30
N GLY A 407 -6.81 -24.05 8.50
CA GLY A 407 -7.26 -23.60 7.18
C GLY A 407 -8.51 -22.71 7.23
N THR A 408 -8.77 -22.09 8.37
CA THR A 408 -9.96 -21.25 8.57
C THR A 408 -9.69 -19.85 8.03
N GLN A 409 -10.54 -19.38 7.12
CA GLN A 409 -10.45 -18.02 6.61
C GLN A 409 -10.87 -17.04 7.72
N ILE A 410 -10.01 -16.07 8.02
CA ILE A 410 -10.23 -15.04 9.04
C ILE A 410 -10.49 -13.66 8.43
N ALA A 411 -10.00 -13.40 7.22
CA ALA A 411 -10.26 -12.16 6.51
C ALA A 411 -10.41 -12.40 4.99
N SER A 412 -11.13 -11.48 4.36
CA SER A 412 -11.27 -11.38 2.90
C SER A 412 -11.57 -9.93 2.57
N PHE A 413 -10.88 -9.35 1.59
CA PHE A 413 -11.15 -7.99 1.14
C PHE A 413 -10.92 -7.84 -0.37
N ASP A 414 -11.67 -6.95 -1.00
CA ASP A 414 -11.36 -6.43 -2.34
C ASP A 414 -10.32 -5.31 -2.18
N THR A 415 -9.28 -5.33 -3.00
CA THR A 415 -8.23 -4.30 -2.97
C THR A 415 -8.64 -3.02 -3.69
N GLY A 416 -9.61 -3.13 -4.61
CA GLY A 416 -9.96 -2.13 -5.63
C GLY A 416 -9.09 -2.21 -6.89
N ALA A 417 -7.98 -2.97 -6.89
CA ALA A 417 -7.07 -3.07 -8.01
C ALA A 417 -7.65 -3.97 -9.12
N ALA A 418 -7.48 -3.57 -10.39
CA ALA A 418 -7.91 -4.36 -11.53
C ALA A 418 -7.17 -5.70 -11.62
N ALA A 419 -7.87 -6.77 -12.02
CA ALA A 419 -7.29 -8.09 -12.16
C ALA A 419 -6.18 -8.14 -13.22
N HIS A 420 -5.03 -8.73 -12.85
CA HIS A 420 -3.86 -8.82 -13.71
C HIS A 420 -3.28 -10.25 -13.72
N PHE A 421 -2.61 -10.65 -14.80
CA PHE A 421 -2.19 -12.05 -15.01
C PHE A 421 -1.06 -12.53 -14.09
N VAL A 422 -0.33 -11.61 -13.44
CA VAL A 422 0.63 -11.94 -12.36
C VAL A 422 0.03 -11.81 -10.95
N GLY A 423 -1.28 -11.53 -10.85
CA GLY A 423 -1.93 -11.21 -9.57
C GLY A 423 -1.39 -9.92 -8.95
N ALA A 424 -1.41 -9.85 -7.63
CA ALA A 424 -0.78 -8.82 -6.81
C ALA A 424 0.31 -9.45 -5.93
N PRO A 425 1.58 -8.97 -5.94
CA PRO A 425 2.56 -9.40 -4.96
C PRO A 425 2.09 -9.00 -3.55
N LEU A 426 2.20 -9.96 -2.61
CA LEU A 426 1.75 -9.84 -1.22
C LEU A 426 2.90 -10.04 -0.24
N ALA A 427 2.86 -9.33 0.88
CA ALA A 427 3.66 -9.63 2.07
C ALA A 427 2.82 -9.42 3.35
N LEU A 428 2.92 -10.37 4.29
CA LEU A 428 2.48 -10.18 5.68
C LEU A 428 3.69 -9.73 6.53
N ASN A 429 3.44 -8.93 7.56
CA ASN A 429 4.47 -8.59 8.55
C ASN A 429 4.73 -9.74 9.55
N GLY A 430 5.62 -9.50 10.52
CA GLY A 430 6.12 -10.52 11.45
C GLY A 430 5.03 -11.25 12.26
N ASP A 431 4.05 -10.53 12.79
CA ASP A 431 2.91 -11.05 13.56
C ASP A 431 1.63 -11.28 12.71
N GLY A 432 1.70 -10.97 11.41
CA GLY A 432 0.56 -11.05 10.50
C GLY A 432 -0.58 -10.09 10.83
N SER A 433 -0.34 -8.99 11.55
CA SER A 433 -1.32 -7.92 11.79
C SER A 433 -1.48 -6.97 10.59
N LEU A 434 -0.44 -6.83 9.75
CA LEU A 434 -0.42 -5.97 8.56
C LEU A 434 -0.16 -6.78 7.29
N ILE A 435 -0.74 -6.32 6.18
CA ILE A 435 -0.50 -6.86 4.84
C ILE A 435 -0.23 -5.72 3.84
N ALA A 436 0.82 -5.89 3.05
CA ALA A 436 1.18 -5.03 1.94
C ALA A 436 0.77 -5.71 0.62
N VAL A 437 0.10 -4.95 -0.25
CA VAL A 437 -0.44 -5.43 -1.53
C VAL A 437 0.04 -4.50 -2.65
N GLY A 438 0.89 -5.00 -3.54
CA GLY A 438 1.30 -4.26 -4.74
C GLY A 438 0.26 -4.35 -5.86
N ALA A 439 -0.11 -3.23 -6.46
CA ALA A 439 -1.14 -3.14 -7.48
C ALA A 439 -0.57 -2.90 -8.91
N PRO A 440 -1.38 -3.14 -9.96
CA PRO A 440 -0.97 -2.88 -11.35
C PRO A 440 -0.88 -1.40 -11.76
N ASP A 441 -1.31 -0.48 -10.89
CA ASP A 441 -1.24 0.99 -11.06
C ASP A 441 0.04 1.61 -10.46
N GLY A 442 0.98 0.77 -10.03
CA GLY A 442 2.24 1.21 -9.43
C GLY A 442 2.13 1.60 -7.96
N THR A 443 0.98 1.36 -7.31
CA THR A 443 0.80 1.61 -5.88
C THR A 443 1.08 0.37 -5.02
N VAL A 444 1.44 0.61 -3.76
CA VAL A 444 1.37 -0.38 -2.68
C VAL A 444 0.32 0.07 -1.69
N SER A 445 -0.67 -0.77 -1.42
CA SER A 445 -1.66 -0.54 -0.37
C SER A 445 -1.32 -1.33 0.89
N LEU A 446 -1.41 -0.67 2.04
CA LEU A 446 -1.18 -1.23 3.36
C LEU A 446 -2.53 -1.45 4.04
N TRP A 447 -2.74 -2.63 4.63
CA TRP A 447 -3.98 -2.98 5.32
C TRP A 447 -3.71 -3.57 6.70
N ILE A 448 -4.56 -3.24 7.66
CA ILE A 448 -4.58 -3.83 9.00
C ILE A 448 -5.64 -4.92 9.11
N LEU A 449 -5.30 -6.00 9.82
CA LEU A 449 -6.16 -7.17 10.03
C LEU A 449 -6.77 -7.18 11.44
N ALA A 450 -7.44 -6.08 11.81
CA ALA A 450 -8.11 -5.86 13.09
C ALA A 450 -9.58 -6.34 13.05
N GLY A 451 -9.77 -7.66 12.86
CA GLY A 451 -11.10 -8.27 12.69
C GLY A 451 -11.62 -8.11 11.27
N THR A 452 -12.03 -6.91 10.87
CA THR A 452 -12.27 -6.57 9.45
C THR A 452 -10.99 -5.98 8.87
N ALA A 453 -10.63 -6.35 7.65
CA ALA A 453 -9.49 -5.75 6.98
C ALA A 453 -9.78 -4.29 6.60
N GLN A 454 -8.91 -3.36 6.97
CA GLN A 454 -9.04 -1.93 6.66
C GLN A 454 -7.79 -1.44 5.93
N LYS A 455 -7.97 -0.66 4.86
CA LYS A 455 -6.88 -0.01 4.13
C LYS A 455 -6.38 1.17 4.96
N LEU A 456 -5.14 1.10 5.45
CA LEU A 456 -4.48 2.18 6.19
C LEU A 456 -3.91 3.24 5.23
N ALA A 457 -3.29 2.80 4.14
CA ALA A 457 -2.61 3.68 3.19
C ALA A 457 -2.63 3.10 1.77
N MET A 458 -2.46 3.97 0.79
CA MET A 458 -2.23 3.63 -0.63
C MET A 458 -1.14 4.57 -1.14
N LEU A 459 0.04 4.01 -1.42
CA LEU A 459 1.26 4.77 -1.65
C LEU A 459 1.72 4.56 -3.09
N GLN A 460 1.92 5.65 -3.83
CA GLN A 460 2.50 5.59 -5.17
C GLN A 460 4.00 5.27 -5.06
N VAL A 461 4.44 4.17 -5.67
CA VAL A 461 5.82 3.68 -5.55
C VAL A 461 6.59 3.77 -6.88
N VAL A 462 5.91 3.52 -8.00
CA VAL A 462 6.42 3.67 -9.37
C VAL A 462 5.46 4.51 -10.21
N ASP A 463 5.83 4.90 -11.43
CA ASP A 463 5.06 5.90 -12.20
C ASP A 463 3.77 5.30 -12.80
N ALA A 464 2.61 5.73 -12.27
CA ALA A 464 1.31 5.34 -12.78
C ALA A 464 1.10 5.74 -14.25
N ALA A 465 1.65 6.89 -14.69
CA ALA A 465 1.52 7.37 -16.06
C ALA A 465 2.25 6.48 -17.07
N ALA A 466 3.27 5.74 -16.63
CA ALA A 466 4.00 4.75 -17.43
C ALA A 466 3.30 3.37 -17.49
N SER A 467 2.15 3.19 -16.81
CA SER A 467 1.44 1.90 -16.70
C SER A 467 2.33 0.80 -16.11
N GLU A 468 3.13 1.17 -15.11
CA GLU A 468 4.10 0.32 -14.42
C GLU A 468 3.45 -0.44 -13.25
N VAL A 469 3.52 -1.77 -13.28
CA VAL A 469 3.01 -2.61 -12.19
C VAL A 469 4.03 -2.78 -11.07
N ILE A 470 3.56 -2.99 -9.83
CA ILE A 470 4.40 -3.55 -8.76
C ILE A 470 4.63 -5.05 -9.02
N SER A 471 5.91 -5.43 -9.01
CA SER A 471 6.41 -6.78 -9.30
C SER A 471 6.78 -7.58 -8.05
N ALA A 472 7.15 -6.89 -6.95
CA ALA A 472 7.50 -7.53 -5.68
C ALA A 472 7.23 -6.57 -4.51
N VAL A 473 6.82 -7.14 -3.37
CA VAL A 473 6.78 -6.47 -2.07
C VAL A 473 7.33 -7.42 -0.99
N ALA A 474 7.97 -6.89 0.04
CA ALA A 474 8.44 -7.63 1.21
C ALA A 474 8.38 -6.74 2.46
N PHE A 475 8.01 -7.30 3.61
CA PHE A 475 8.19 -6.65 4.91
C PHE A 475 9.56 -6.97 5.51
N SER A 476 10.10 -6.04 6.31
CA SER A 476 11.15 -6.34 7.27
C SER A 476 10.61 -7.24 8.40
N PRO A 477 11.46 -8.04 9.08
CA PRO A 477 11.00 -9.00 10.10
C PRO A 477 10.37 -8.36 11.34
N ASP A 478 10.75 -7.12 11.65
CA ASP A 478 10.20 -6.27 12.71
C ASP A 478 8.94 -5.50 12.26
N GLY A 479 8.62 -5.51 10.97
CA GLY A 479 7.45 -4.84 10.40
C GLY A 479 7.58 -3.33 10.21
N SER A 480 8.74 -2.73 10.48
CA SER A 480 8.98 -1.28 10.38
C SER A 480 9.11 -0.77 8.93
N LEU A 481 9.56 -1.62 8.01
CA LEU A 481 9.80 -1.27 6.62
C LEU A 481 9.06 -2.20 5.65
N ILE A 482 8.62 -1.64 4.53
CA ILE A 482 8.28 -2.40 3.32
C ILE A 482 9.31 -2.05 2.24
N ALA A 483 9.82 -3.07 1.56
CA ALA A 483 10.52 -2.92 0.30
C ALA A 483 9.57 -3.27 -0.85
N ALA A 484 9.54 -2.44 -1.88
CA ALA A 484 8.72 -2.63 -3.07
C ALA A 484 9.56 -2.43 -4.34
N ALA A 485 9.19 -3.14 -5.42
CA ALA A 485 9.80 -2.96 -6.73
C ALA A 485 8.77 -3.11 -7.84
N GLY A 486 8.88 -2.26 -8.87
CA GLY A 486 7.98 -2.25 -10.04
C GLY A 486 8.70 -1.71 -11.27
N GLY A 487 7.96 -1.46 -12.35
CA GLY A 487 8.49 -0.77 -13.54
C GLY A 487 8.29 -1.45 -14.89
N VAL A 488 7.45 -2.50 -15.03
CA VAL A 488 7.17 -3.09 -16.36
C VAL A 488 5.92 -2.47 -17.01
N PRO A 489 6.00 -1.98 -18.26
CA PRO A 489 4.83 -1.55 -19.00
C PRO A 489 3.92 -2.73 -19.38
N PHE A 490 2.62 -2.59 -19.06
CA PHE A 490 1.53 -3.55 -19.26
C PHE A 490 1.47 -4.33 -20.59
N SER A 491 1.92 -3.76 -21.72
CA SER A 491 1.46 -4.20 -23.06
C SER A 491 2.53 -4.46 -24.13
N GLY A 492 3.81 -4.16 -23.90
CA GLY A 492 4.86 -4.18 -24.95
C GLY A 492 5.78 -5.40 -24.96
N GLY A 493 5.92 -6.08 -23.83
CA GLY A 493 7.14 -6.84 -23.53
C GLY A 493 8.33 -5.90 -23.30
N LEU A 494 9.49 -6.45 -22.94
CA LEU A 494 10.69 -5.66 -22.66
C LEU A 494 11.18 -4.97 -23.95
N THR A 495 10.99 -3.65 -24.07
CA THR A 495 11.27 -2.91 -25.32
C THR A 495 12.66 -2.29 -25.40
N GLY A 496 13.41 -2.31 -24.29
CA GLY A 496 14.78 -1.78 -24.21
C GLY A 496 15.50 -2.18 -22.93
N VAL A 497 16.36 -1.30 -22.44
CA VAL A 497 16.89 -1.38 -21.08
C VAL A 497 15.91 -0.65 -20.16
N GLU A 498 14.95 -1.39 -19.63
CA GLU A 498 14.03 -0.90 -18.58
C GLU A 498 14.75 -0.89 -17.23
N THR A 499 14.42 0.05 -16.36
CA THR A 499 15.04 0.20 -15.03
C THR A 499 13.98 0.07 -13.95
N PHE A 500 14.12 -0.95 -13.11
CA PHE A 500 13.17 -1.31 -12.06
C PHE A 500 13.64 -0.75 -10.72
N PRO A 501 13.05 0.34 -10.20
CA PRO A 501 13.41 0.87 -8.89
C PRO A 501 13.11 -0.13 -7.77
N VAL A 502 13.97 -0.13 -6.75
CA VAL A 502 13.72 -0.74 -5.45
C VAL A 502 13.52 0.42 -4.47
N VAL A 503 12.34 0.47 -3.87
CA VAL A 503 11.85 1.58 -3.05
C VAL A 503 11.61 1.07 -1.62
N LEU A 504 11.96 1.88 -0.63
CA LEU A 504 11.58 1.65 0.75
C LEU A 504 10.41 2.54 1.16
N ILE A 505 9.54 1.97 1.98
CA ILE A 505 8.39 2.60 2.62
C ILE A 505 8.59 2.43 4.13
N ASP A 506 8.39 3.52 4.87
CA ASP A 506 8.27 3.50 6.33
C ASP A 506 6.83 3.15 6.69
N VAL A 507 6.64 2.09 7.48
CA VAL A 507 5.31 1.58 7.84
C VAL A 507 4.67 2.43 8.93
N GLY A 508 5.47 2.99 9.85
CA GLY A 508 4.97 3.82 10.94
C GLY A 508 4.58 5.23 10.46
N ALA A 509 5.41 5.83 9.61
CA ALA A 509 5.09 7.13 8.98
C ALA A 509 4.11 7.02 7.80
N GLY A 510 3.77 5.80 7.37
CA GLY A 510 2.88 5.57 6.22
C GLY A 510 3.39 6.21 4.92
N ALA A 511 4.70 6.31 4.74
CA ALA A 511 5.32 7.18 3.74
C ALA A 511 6.42 6.49 2.92
N VAL A 512 6.59 6.90 1.67
CA VAL A 512 7.69 6.45 0.82
C VAL A 512 8.98 7.14 1.25
N ILE A 513 9.96 6.36 1.73
CA ILE A 513 11.31 6.86 2.06
C ILE A 513 12.07 7.21 0.77
N GLY A 514 11.86 6.42 -0.28
CA GLY A 514 12.41 6.65 -1.62
C GLY A 514 13.14 5.46 -2.21
N ALA A 515 13.63 5.63 -3.45
CA ALA A 515 14.40 4.62 -4.16
C ALA A 515 15.82 4.46 -3.58
N ILE A 516 16.18 3.25 -3.17
CA ILE A 516 17.53 2.90 -2.72
C ILE A 516 18.44 2.42 -3.87
N GLY A 517 17.86 2.09 -5.03
CA GLY A 517 18.56 1.76 -6.26
C GLY A 517 17.65 1.16 -7.32
N THR A 518 18.23 0.57 -8.36
CA THR A 518 17.51 -0.03 -9.50
C THR A 518 18.11 -1.38 -9.90
N HIS A 519 17.34 -2.17 -10.66
CA HIS A 519 17.80 -3.29 -11.49
C HIS A 519 17.51 -3.00 -12.97
N ASP A 520 18.34 -3.49 -13.89
CA ASP A 520 18.17 -3.27 -15.34
C ASP A 520 17.50 -4.48 -16.04
N SER A 521 16.71 -4.30 -17.10
CA SER A 521 16.16 -5.37 -17.98
C SER A 521 15.23 -6.45 -17.38
N LEU A 522 15.22 -6.71 -16.07
CA LEU A 522 14.27 -7.62 -15.42
C LEU A 522 13.87 -7.09 -14.02
N PRO A 523 12.56 -7.10 -13.67
CA PRO A 523 12.11 -6.75 -12.31
C PRO A 523 12.76 -7.66 -11.26
N PRO A 524 13.11 -7.13 -10.07
CA PRO A 524 13.78 -7.90 -9.04
C PRO A 524 12.82 -8.65 -8.11
N ASP A 525 13.25 -9.83 -7.66
CA ASP A 525 12.71 -10.46 -6.44
C ASP A 525 13.28 -9.75 -5.21
N LEU A 526 12.50 -9.65 -4.11
CA LEU A 526 12.89 -8.97 -2.86
C LEU A 526 12.76 -9.87 -1.64
N ALA A 527 13.71 -9.79 -0.69
CA ALA A 527 13.56 -10.34 0.66
C ALA A 527 14.49 -9.65 1.67
N PHE A 528 14.03 -9.41 2.89
CA PHE A 528 14.89 -8.96 3.98
C PHE A 528 15.68 -10.12 4.59
N SER A 529 16.83 -9.82 5.20
CA SER A 529 17.52 -10.75 6.10
C SER A 529 16.70 -10.96 7.38
N PRO A 530 16.80 -12.12 8.06
CA PRO A 530 16.01 -12.39 9.27
C PRO A 530 16.31 -11.48 10.46
N ASP A 531 17.43 -10.76 10.43
CA ASP A 531 17.80 -9.73 11.43
C ASP A 531 17.37 -8.31 11.01
N GLY A 532 16.64 -8.16 9.90
CA GLY A 532 16.12 -6.89 9.36
C GLY A 532 17.16 -5.96 8.71
N ARG A 533 18.45 -6.20 8.95
CA ARG A 533 19.53 -5.26 8.61
C ARG A 533 19.83 -5.10 7.12
N LEU A 534 19.47 -6.11 6.33
CA LEU A 534 19.77 -6.18 4.91
C LEU A 534 18.48 -6.38 4.12
N LEU A 535 18.32 -5.64 3.03
CA LEU A 535 17.43 -6.05 1.94
C LEU A 535 18.26 -6.73 0.85
N LEU A 536 17.81 -7.89 0.39
CA LEU A 536 18.31 -8.54 -0.82
C LEU A 536 17.37 -8.25 -1.97
N SER A 537 17.93 -7.83 -3.11
CA SER A 537 17.20 -7.75 -4.37
C SER A 537 17.96 -8.47 -5.48
N ALA A 538 17.26 -9.33 -6.22
CA ALA A 538 17.85 -10.08 -7.34
C ALA A 538 17.07 -9.83 -8.62
N GLY A 539 17.71 -9.20 -9.58
CA GLY A 539 17.18 -8.85 -10.90
C GLY A 539 18.28 -9.09 -11.94
N ASP A 540 18.14 -8.52 -13.14
CA ASP A 540 19.25 -8.08 -14.03
C ASP A 540 20.54 -8.93 -14.17
N SER A 541 20.49 -10.25 -13.95
CA SER A 541 21.64 -11.14 -13.69
C SER A 541 22.55 -10.74 -12.50
N THR A 542 22.10 -9.85 -11.61
CA THR A 542 22.82 -9.44 -10.40
C THR A 542 22.00 -9.63 -9.12
N LEU A 543 22.69 -9.86 -8.01
CA LEU A 543 22.11 -9.75 -6.67
C LEU A 543 22.78 -8.59 -5.94
N ARG A 544 21.95 -7.67 -5.45
CA ARG A 544 22.34 -6.51 -4.65
C ARG A 544 21.93 -6.75 -3.20
N LEU A 545 22.76 -6.26 -2.27
CA LEU A 545 22.43 -6.22 -0.83
C LEU A 545 22.48 -4.76 -0.39
N TRP A 546 21.42 -4.31 0.26
CA TRP A 546 21.26 -2.95 0.74
C TRP A 546 21.30 -2.96 2.26
N GLY A 547 22.04 -2.05 2.87
CA GLY A 547 21.94 -1.81 4.31
C GLY A 547 20.75 -0.91 4.56
N VAL A 548 19.77 -1.38 5.31
CA VAL A 548 18.46 -0.68 5.48
C VAL A 548 18.21 -0.16 6.89
N GLY A 549 19.19 -0.30 7.79
CA GLY A 549 19.13 0.24 9.15
C GLY A 549 18.70 -0.79 10.20
N SER A 550 18.50 -0.30 11.42
CA SER A 550 17.95 -0.99 12.60
C SER A 550 17.60 0.05 13.66
#